data_AF-A0A917LF88-F1
#
_entry.id   AF-A0A917LF88-F1
#
_cell.length_a   1.000
_cell.length_b   1.000
_cell.length_c   1.000
_cell.angle_alpha   90.00
_cell.angle_beta   90.00
_cell.angle_gamma   90.00
#
_symmetry.space_group_name_H-M   'P 1'
#
loop_
_entity.id
_entity.type
_entity.pdbx_description
1 polymer ?
#
loop_
_entity_poly.entity_id
_entity_poly.type
_entity_poly.pdbx_seq_one_letter_code
_entity_poly.pdbx_strand_id
1 'polypeptide(L)'
;MTARKSVWLLVLAIVLTACGSGPSDDETASTTNDSAYPVTVETKFGGVTLDARPTRVVALGWGDAETALALGVQPVGASDWLAFGGDGVGPWAQGLYDEPPTIIGTLDPSYEQVAALAPDVILDTKSSGDRTRFDTLSAIAPTVALPPGADNYTTSYEDQVTLVSAALGVPDTGAELISGLNDKFAAAAAAIRSSAEKRSPSEHSAAPATARTSRRANACSS
;
A
#
# COMPACT_ATOMS: atom_id res chain seq x y z
N MET A 1 15.13 -70.52 44.16
CA MET A 1 13.66 -70.54 43.97
C MET A 1 13.24 -69.09 43.91
N THR A 2 12.80 -68.50 42.81
CA THR A 2 11.85 -68.95 41.79
C THR A 2 12.07 -68.11 40.53
N ALA A 3 12.27 -68.79 39.40
CA ALA A 3 11.99 -68.24 38.08
C ALA A 3 10.47 -68.03 37.95
N ARG A 4 10.03 -66.99 37.22
CA ARG A 4 8.81 -67.04 36.39
C ARG A 4 8.61 -65.77 35.53
N LYS A 5 8.47 -66.04 34.23
CA LYS A 5 7.53 -65.45 33.25
C LYS A 5 7.91 -64.12 32.56
N SER A 6 8.54 -64.34 31.40
CA SER A 6 8.18 -63.83 30.07
C SER A 6 7.07 -62.78 29.96
N VAL A 7 7.40 -61.62 29.38
CA VAL A 7 6.63 -60.99 28.30
C VAL A 7 7.63 -60.40 27.30
N TRP A 8 7.58 -60.93 26.08
CA TRP A 8 8.24 -60.38 24.90
C TRP A 8 7.51 -59.11 24.46
N LEU A 9 8.23 -58.03 24.18
CA LEU A 9 7.77 -57.02 23.23
C LEU A 9 8.96 -56.42 22.49
N LEU A 10 8.82 -56.49 21.17
CA LEU A 10 9.75 -56.21 20.10
C LEU A 10 10.04 -54.70 19.97
N VAL A 11 11.32 -54.39 19.70
CA VAL A 11 11.81 -53.56 18.57
C VAL A 11 11.29 -52.12 18.44
N LEU A 12 12.20 -51.15 18.53
CA LEU A 12 12.81 -50.54 17.33
C LEU A 12 13.85 -49.49 17.76
N ALA A 13 15.11 -49.74 17.42
CA ALA A 13 16.20 -48.78 17.53
C ALA A 13 16.11 -47.80 16.37
N ILE A 14 15.94 -46.51 16.66
CA ILE A 14 16.20 -45.42 15.71
C ILE A 14 17.43 -44.67 16.21
N VAL A 15 18.48 -44.73 15.39
CA VAL A 15 19.74 -44.03 15.55
C VAL A 15 19.50 -42.57 15.16
N LEU A 16 19.60 -41.64 16.12
CA LEU A 16 19.68 -40.21 15.83
C LEU A 16 21.14 -39.83 15.62
N THR A 17 21.53 -39.67 14.36
CA THR A 17 22.78 -39.06 13.91
C THR A 17 22.73 -37.57 14.24
N ALA A 18 23.54 -37.17 15.21
CA ALA A 18 23.84 -35.78 15.54
C ALA A 18 25.17 -35.38 14.89
N CYS A 19 25.16 -34.34 14.04
CA CYS A 19 26.18 -33.29 13.89
C CYS A 19 25.99 -32.51 12.58
N GLY A 20 26.03 -31.18 12.66
CA GLY A 20 26.14 -30.28 11.50
C GLY A 20 25.83 -28.83 11.86
N SER A 21 26.86 -28.07 12.24
CA SER A 21 26.80 -26.67 12.68
C SER A 21 26.75 -25.68 11.52
N GLY A 22 26.02 -24.57 11.69
CA GLY A 22 26.18 -23.32 10.94
C GLY A 22 25.19 -22.25 11.44
N PRO A 23 25.62 -21.02 11.77
CA PRO A 23 24.69 -19.92 12.02
C PRO A 23 24.04 -19.53 10.69
N SER A 24 22.71 -19.57 10.67
CA SER A 24 21.92 -19.00 9.58
C SER A 24 21.97 -17.48 9.73
N ASP A 25 22.89 -16.85 9.01
CA ASP A 25 22.73 -15.47 8.60
C ASP A 25 21.55 -15.44 7.62
N ASP A 26 20.34 -15.18 8.12
CA ASP A 26 19.21 -14.74 7.31
C ASP A 26 19.49 -13.31 6.85
N GLU A 27 20.48 -13.15 5.97
CA GLU A 27 20.40 -12.10 4.97
C GLU A 27 19.35 -12.55 3.95
N THR A 28 18.15 -11.99 4.08
CA THR A 28 17.27 -11.80 2.95
C THR A 28 18.01 -10.91 1.95
N ALA A 29 18.88 -11.53 1.16
CA ALA A 29 19.37 -10.94 -0.06
C ALA A 29 18.12 -10.74 -0.94
N SER A 30 17.66 -9.50 -1.02
CA SER A 30 16.70 -9.07 -2.04
C SER A 30 17.24 -9.53 -3.38
N THR A 31 16.68 -10.62 -3.91
CA THR A 31 17.04 -11.13 -5.23
C THR A 31 16.72 -10.03 -6.22
N THR A 32 17.76 -9.34 -6.70
CA THR A 32 17.67 -8.41 -7.81
C THR A 32 17.26 -9.20 -9.05
N ASN A 33 15.94 -9.32 -9.27
CA ASN A 33 15.39 -10.02 -10.42
C ASN A 33 15.46 -9.11 -11.65
N ASP A 34 16.67 -8.88 -12.17
CA ASP A 34 16.89 -8.21 -13.47
C ASP A 34 16.14 -8.94 -14.61
N SER A 35 15.74 -10.20 -14.42
CA SER A 35 14.88 -10.95 -15.34
C SER A 35 13.47 -10.37 -15.51
N ALA A 36 13.07 -9.38 -14.72
CA ALA A 36 11.79 -8.69 -14.88
C ALA A 36 11.78 -7.71 -16.07
N TYR A 37 12.94 -7.36 -16.64
CA TYR A 37 13.08 -6.35 -17.69
C TYR A 37 13.43 -6.95 -19.06
N PRO A 38 13.04 -6.31 -20.18
CA PRO A 38 12.34 -5.03 -20.27
C PRO A 38 10.87 -5.12 -19.85
N VAL A 39 10.34 -4.04 -19.27
CA VAL A 39 8.91 -3.87 -18.98
C VAL A 39 8.35 -2.75 -19.83
N THR A 40 7.11 -2.90 -20.29
CA THR A 40 6.36 -1.81 -20.93
C THR A 40 5.14 -1.50 -20.09
N VAL A 41 5.01 -0.24 -19.69
CA VAL A 41 3.88 0.26 -18.92
C VAL A 41 2.98 1.07 -19.84
N GLU A 42 1.71 0.67 -19.95
CA GLU A 42 0.73 1.40 -20.76
C GLU A 42 0.23 2.64 -20.02
N THR A 43 0.30 3.80 -20.67
CA THR A 43 -0.11 5.09 -20.10
C THR A 43 -1.08 5.82 -21.04
N LYS A 44 -1.62 6.94 -20.58
CA LYS A 44 -2.47 7.87 -21.36
C LYS A 44 -1.83 8.29 -22.69
N PHE A 45 -0.50 8.33 -22.76
CA PHE A 45 0.23 8.79 -23.94
C PHE A 45 0.90 7.66 -24.74
N GLY A 46 0.61 6.40 -24.40
CA GLY A 46 1.16 5.20 -25.03
C GLY A 46 2.05 4.39 -24.08
N GLY A 47 2.63 3.32 -24.61
CA GLY A 47 3.54 2.44 -23.88
C GLY A 47 4.89 3.09 -23.61
N VAL A 48 5.36 2.96 -22.36
CA VAL A 48 6.67 3.43 -21.90
C VAL A 48 7.50 2.21 -21.53
N THR A 49 8.58 1.98 -22.27
CA THR A 49 9.48 0.84 -22.03
C THR A 49 10.63 1.25 -21.13
N LEU A 50 10.87 0.46 -20.09
CA LEU A 50 12.07 0.50 -19.27
C LEU A 50 12.89 -0.75 -19.59
N ASP A 51 14.13 -0.56 -20.01
CA ASP A 51 15.01 -1.66 -20.44
C ASP A 51 15.70 -2.37 -19.27
N ALA A 52 15.76 -1.71 -18.11
CA ALA A 52 16.41 -2.21 -16.90
C ALA A 52 15.73 -1.66 -15.65
N ARG A 53 16.05 -2.26 -14.50
CA ARG A 53 15.54 -1.82 -13.21
C ARG A 53 15.98 -0.39 -12.90
N PRO A 54 15.04 0.53 -12.60
CA PRO A 54 15.41 1.89 -12.24
C PRO A 54 16.09 1.91 -10.87
N THR A 55 17.07 2.80 -10.78
CA THR A 55 17.93 3.08 -9.63
C THR A 55 17.84 4.56 -9.21
N ARG A 56 17.35 5.45 -10.09
CA ARG A 56 17.23 6.89 -9.89
C ARG A 56 15.82 7.35 -10.25
N VAL A 57 14.90 7.13 -9.32
CA VAL A 57 13.48 7.46 -9.47
C VAL A 57 13.22 8.90 -9.07
N VAL A 58 12.52 9.65 -9.92
CA VAL A 58 11.94 10.95 -9.56
C VAL A 58 10.42 10.83 -9.50
N ALA A 59 9.81 11.20 -8.38
CA ALA A 59 8.39 11.04 -8.11
C ALA A 59 7.65 12.39 -8.10
N LEU A 60 6.99 12.73 -9.21
CA LEU A 60 6.34 14.03 -9.42
C LEU A 60 4.82 14.00 -9.22
N GLY A 61 4.16 12.87 -9.50
CA GLY A 61 2.72 12.74 -9.36
C GLY A 61 2.28 12.73 -7.90
N TRP A 62 1.01 13.07 -7.67
CA TRP A 62 0.47 13.13 -6.32
C TRP A 62 0.40 11.73 -5.70
N GLY A 63 1.22 11.48 -4.68
CA GLY A 63 1.31 10.19 -3.99
C GLY A 63 2.35 9.23 -4.59
N ASP A 64 3.06 9.63 -5.65
CA ASP A 64 4.07 8.77 -6.28
C ASP A 64 5.26 8.50 -5.35
N ALA A 65 5.65 9.49 -4.53
CA ALA A 65 6.74 9.34 -3.56
C ALA A 65 6.39 8.30 -2.49
N GLU A 66 5.23 8.43 -1.86
CA GLU A 66 4.76 7.45 -0.87
C GLU A 66 4.53 6.07 -1.46
N THR A 67 4.05 6.00 -2.71
CA THR A 67 3.86 4.72 -3.41
C THR A 67 5.20 4.04 -3.68
N ALA A 68 6.21 4.76 -4.17
CA ALA A 68 7.54 4.23 -4.40
C ALA A 68 8.19 3.74 -3.08
N LEU A 69 8.08 4.53 -2.01
CA LEU A 69 8.57 4.16 -0.68
C LEU A 69 7.89 2.90 -0.14
N ALA A 70 6.57 2.78 -0.29
CA ALA A 70 5.84 1.58 0.12
C ALA A 70 6.26 0.32 -0.66
N LEU A 71 6.76 0.50 -1.89
CA LEU A 71 7.33 -0.56 -2.74
C LEU A 71 8.83 -0.78 -2.50
N GLY A 72 9.42 -0.11 -1.50
CA GLY A 72 10.83 -0.28 -1.10
C GLY A 72 11.83 0.43 -2.02
N VAL A 73 11.40 1.45 -2.76
CA VAL A 73 12.27 2.28 -3.60
C VAL A 73 12.38 3.68 -3.03
N GLN A 74 13.59 4.22 -2.98
CA GLN A 74 13.92 5.56 -2.47
C GLN A 74 14.00 6.56 -3.64
N PRO A 75 13.02 7.46 -3.83
CA PRO A 75 13.13 8.51 -4.84
C PRO A 75 14.27 9.49 -4.55
N VAL A 76 15.04 9.85 -5.58
CA VAL A 76 16.08 10.89 -5.48
C VAL A 76 15.51 12.32 -5.60
N GLY A 77 14.28 12.44 -6.09
CA GLY A 77 13.53 13.69 -6.15
C GLY A 77 12.03 13.45 -5.98
N ALA A 78 11.34 14.38 -5.32
CA ALA A 78 9.92 14.25 -5.01
C ALA A 78 9.19 15.60 -5.01
N SER A 79 7.90 15.57 -5.36
CA SER A 79 6.99 16.72 -5.25
C SER A 79 6.26 16.75 -3.90
N ASP A 80 6.35 17.87 -3.16
CA ASP A 80 5.60 18.08 -1.91
C ASP A 80 4.17 18.62 -2.15
N TRP A 81 3.25 17.73 -2.53
CA TRP A 81 1.89 18.10 -2.95
C TRP A 81 1.04 18.75 -1.85
N LEU A 82 1.32 18.42 -0.59
CA LEU A 82 0.55 18.89 0.56
C LEU A 82 1.29 20.00 1.33
N ALA A 83 2.44 20.46 0.81
CA ALA A 83 3.28 21.49 1.41
C ALA A 83 3.63 21.17 2.88
N PHE A 84 3.88 19.89 3.18
CA PHE A 84 4.28 19.47 4.52
C PHE A 84 5.68 19.98 4.89
N GLY A 85 6.51 20.32 3.90
CA GLY A 85 7.90 20.66 4.08
C GLY A 85 8.77 19.45 4.45
N GLY A 86 10.06 19.70 4.68
CA GLY A 86 11.02 18.62 4.94
C GLY A 86 11.18 17.71 3.73
N ASP A 87 10.92 16.42 3.90
CA ASP A 87 11.14 15.39 2.89
C ASP A 87 9.97 15.24 1.90
N GLY A 88 8.94 16.10 2.00
CA GLY A 88 7.87 16.21 0.99
C GLY A 88 6.83 15.09 1.03
N VAL A 89 6.79 14.30 2.10
CA VAL A 89 5.78 13.25 2.32
C VAL A 89 4.97 13.53 3.59
N GLY A 90 3.74 13.00 3.64
CA GLY A 90 2.89 13.17 4.81
C GLY A 90 3.37 12.42 6.06
N PRO A 91 2.82 12.75 7.26
CA PRO A 91 3.23 12.14 8.53
C PRO A 91 3.11 10.61 8.58
N TRP A 92 2.25 10.03 7.74
CA TRP A 92 2.08 8.57 7.60
C TRP A 92 3.28 7.87 6.94
N ALA A 93 4.10 8.61 6.19
CA ALA A 93 5.30 8.14 5.50
C ALA A 93 6.58 8.71 6.13
N GLN A 94 6.47 9.37 7.29
CA GLN A 94 7.62 9.93 7.99
C GLN A 94 8.60 8.83 8.39
N GLY A 95 9.88 9.02 8.07
CA GLY A 95 10.95 8.06 8.39
C GLY A 95 11.03 6.87 7.43
N LEU A 96 10.28 6.86 6.33
CA LEU A 96 10.44 5.87 5.26
C LEU A 96 11.63 6.19 4.33
N TYR A 97 12.06 7.45 4.28
CA TYR A 97 13.25 7.84 3.57
C TYR A 97 14.51 7.42 4.32
N ASP A 98 15.41 6.72 3.61
CA ASP A 98 16.77 6.47 4.09
C ASP A 98 17.63 7.73 3.95
N GLU A 99 17.46 8.44 2.82
CA GLU A 99 18.03 9.75 2.54
C GLU A 99 16.94 10.69 2.01
N PRO A 100 16.97 11.99 2.38
CA PRO A 100 15.96 12.93 1.94
C PRO A 100 16.06 13.19 0.42
N PRO A 101 14.92 13.25 -0.30
CA PRO A 101 14.92 13.54 -1.73
C PRO A 101 15.20 15.02 -1.98
N THR A 102 15.58 15.36 -3.22
CA THR A 102 15.49 16.75 -3.68
C THR A 102 14.03 17.14 -3.86
N ILE A 103 13.58 18.19 -3.18
CA ILE A 103 12.20 18.67 -3.30
C ILE A 103 12.03 19.49 -4.58
N ILE A 104 11.06 19.09 -5.40
CA ILE A 104 10.72 19.69 -6.69
C ILE A 104 9.35 20.37 -6.56
N GLY A 105 9.18 21.51 -7.24
CA GLY A 105 7.89 22.20 -7.31
C GLY A 105 6.79 21.31 -7.88
N THR A 106 5.57 21.40 -7.35
CA THR A 106 4.48 20.47 -7.66
C THR A 106 3.70 20.84 -8.92
N LEU A 107 3.10 22.03 -8.91
CA LEU A 107 2.29 22.54 -10.03
C LEU A 107 3.16 23.00 -11.21
N ASP A 108 4.35 23.52 -10.90
CA ASP A 108 5.32 23.99 -11.89
C ASP A 108 6.72 23.47 -11.50
N PRO A 109 7.02 22.19 -11.79
CA PRO A 109 8.32 21.61 -11.48
C PRO A 109 9.41 22.24 -12.32
N SER A 110 10.58 22.45 -11.71
CA SER A 110 11.77 22.80 -12.48
C SER A 110 12.27 21.59 -13.25
N TYR A 111 12.05 21.57 -14.58
CA TYR A 111 12.59 20.52 -15.46
C TYR A 111 14.13 20.46 -15.43
N GLU A 112 14.79 21.60 -15.20
CA GLU A 112 16.24 21.65 -15.03
C GLU A 112 16.69 20.90 -13.77
N GLN A 113 15.96 21.05 -12.65
CA GLN A 113 16.24 20.27 -11.44
C GLN A 113 15.98 18.78 -11.66
N VAL A 114 14.88 18.41 -12.33
CA VAL A 114 14.61 17.01 -12.70
C VAL A 114 15.75 16.45 -13.53
N ALA A 115 16.21 17.17 -14.55
CA ALA A 115 17.32 16.73 -15.40
C ALA A 115 18.66 16.64 -14.65
N ALA A 116 18.92 17.56 -13.72
CA ALA A 116 20.12 17.54 -12.89
C ALA A 116 20.19 16.30 -11.96
N LEU A 117 19.04 15.72 -11.62
CA LEU A 117 18.98 14.45 -10.89
C LEU A 117 19.25 13.23 -11.77
N ALA A 118 19.40 13.38 -13.10
CA ALA A 118 19.67 12.28 -14.03
C ALA A 118 18.82 11.02 -13.75
N PRO A 119 17.47 11.13 -13.77
CA PRO A 119 16.60 10.00 -13.49
C PRO A 119 16.69 8.94 -14.57
N ASP A 120 16.45 7.68 -14.20
CA ASP A 120 16.20 6.59 -15.15
C ASP A 120 14.70 6.31 -15.32
N VAL A 121 13.86 6.78 -14.40
CA VAL A 121 12.41 6.86 -14.56
C VAL A 121 11.84 8.07 -13.83
N ILE A 122 10.83 8.70 -14.42
CA ILE A 122 10.01 9.73 -13.81
C ILE A 122 8.60 9.17 -13.60
N LEU A 123 8.11 9.20 -12.36
CA LEU A 123 6.74 8.86 -12.02
C LEU A 123 5.91 10.14 -12.05
N ASP A 124 4.91 10.20 -12.92
CA ASP A 124 3.94 11.30 -13.02
C ASP A 124 2.51 10.71 -13.13
N THR A 125 2.25 9.68 -12.33
CA THR A 125 1.10 8.75 -12.55
C THR A 125 -0.24 9.35 -12.13
N LYS A 126 -0.22 10.35 -11.25
CA LYS A 126 -1.39 11.14 -10.83
C LYS A 126 -1.09 12.62 -10.97
N SER A 127 -1.19 13.12 -12.20
CA SER A 127 -0.76 14.47 -12.55
C SER A 127 -1.79 15.21 -13.41
N SER A 128 -1.38 16.38 -13.92
CA SER A 128 -2.17 17.19 -14.85
C SER A 128 -2.56 16.48 -16.15
N GLY A 129 -1.91 15.37 -16.52
CA GLY A 129 -2.20 14.67 -17.77
C GLY A 129 -2.06 15.54 -19.03
N ASP A 130 -1.24 16.59 -18.96
CA ASP A 130 -0.92 17.48 -20.06
C ASP A 130 0.16 16.88 -20.98
N ARG A 131 -0.05 16.98 -22.30
CA ARG A 131 0.85 16.39 -23.29
C ARG A 131 2.20 17.08 -23.32
N THR A 132 2.24 18.40 -23.20
CA THR A 132 3.50 19.17 -23.23
C THR A 132 4.36 18.84 -22.01
N ARG A 133 3.76 18.72 -20.82
CA ARG A 133 4.45 18.23 -19.63
C ARG A 133 5.05 16.84 -19.86
N PHE A 134 4.25 15.89 -20.37
CA PHE A 134 4.72 14.54 -20.65
C PHE A 134 5.88 14.51 -21.64
N ASP A 135 5.75 15.22 -22.77
CA ASP A 135 6.80 15.26 -23.80
C ASP A 135 8.09 15.89 -23.24
N THR A 136 7.96 16.91 -22.38
CA THR A 136 9.11 17.59 -21.73
C THR A 136 9.83 16.66 -20.75
N LEU A 137 9.09 15.95 -19.89
CA LEU A 137 9.66 14.98 -18.95
C LEU A 137 10.26 13.77 -19.70
N SER A 138 9.60 13.32 -20.76
CA SER A 138 10.06 12.19 -21.59
C SER A 138 11.34 12.51 -22.37
N ALA A 139 11.62 13.79 -22.62
CA ALA A 139 12.91 14.22 -23.16
C ALA A 139 14.05 14.12 -22.14
N ILE A 140 13.75 14.00 -20.84
CA ILE A 140 14.72 13.82 -19.76
C ILE A 140 14.93 12.32 -19.49
N ALA A 141 13.85 11.56 -19.26
CA ALA A 141 13.89 10.13 -18.96
C ALA A 141 12.52 9.46 -19.24
N PRO A 142 12.44 8.11 -19.36
CA PRO A 142 11.17 7.40 -19.43
C PRO A 142 10.19 7.89 -18.36
N THR A 143 9.01 8.37 -18.77
CA THR A 143 8.05 9.00 -17.87
C THR A 143 6.76 8.18 -17.82
N VAL A 144 6.45 7.62 -16.65
CA VAL A 144 5.21 6.87 -16.42
C VAL A 144 4.09 7.85 -16.08
N ALA A 145 3.25 8.14 -17.06
CA ALA A 145 2.11 9.04 -16.91
C ALA A 145 0.86 8.32 -16.35
N LEU A 146 -0.26 9.04 -16.32
CA LEU A 146 -1.59 8.54 -15.93
C LEU A 146 -1.98 7.27 -16.74
N PRO A 147 -2.88 6.42 -16.21
CA PRO A 147 -3.34 5.25 -16.95
C PRO A 147 -4.15 5.63 -18.19
N PRO A 148 -4.28 4.71 -19.18
CA PRO A 148 -5.06 4.96 -20.38
C PRO A 148 -6.49 5.42 -20.07
N GLY A 149 -6.91 6.52 -20.70
CA GLY A 149 -8.26 7.06 -20.57
C GLY A 149 -8.56 7.81 -19.27
N ALA A 150 -7.61 7.93 -18.34
CA ALA A 150 -7.82 8.70 -17.11
C ALA A 150 -7.80 10.22 -17.35
N ASP A 151 -8.63 10.90 -16.56
CA ASP A 151 -8.68 12.36 -16.48
C ASP A 151 -7.64 12.89 -15.48
N ASN A 152 -7.44 14.20 -15.50
CA ASN A 152 -6.40 14.88 -14.73
C ASN A 152 -6.61 14.63 -13.23
N TYR A 153 -5.58 14.12 -12.55
CA TYR A 153 -5.59 13.79 -11.12
C TYR A 153 -6.63 12.75 -10.67
N THR A 154 -7.24 11.98 -11.58
CA THR A 154 -8.26 10.98 -11.22
C THR A 154 -7.73 9.55 -11.09
N THR A 155 -6.42 9.33 -11.23
CA THR A 155 -5.80 8.02 -11.02
C THR A 155 -6.18 7.48 -9.64
N SER A 156 -6.75 6.27 -9.63
CA SER A 156 -7.08 5.54 -8.40
C SER A 156 -5.81 5.11 -7.68
N TYR A 157 -5.89 4.74 -6.39
CA TYR A 157 -4.69 4.25 -5.70
C TYR A 157 -4.28 2.88 -6.26
N GLU A 158 -5.23 2.05 -6.70
CA GLU A 158 -4.96 0.75 -7.32
C GLU A 158 -4.20 0.92 -8.63
N ASP A 159 -4.65 1.84 -9.50
CA ASP A 159 -3.97 2.09 -10.78
C ASP A 159 -2.59 2.72 -10.55
N GLN A 160 -2.46 3.64 -9.59
CA GLN A 160 -1.17 4.24 -9.24
C GLN A 160 -0.18 3.18 -8.75
N VAL A 161 -0.56 2.33 -7.78
CA VAL A 161 0.29 1.24 -7.30
C VAL A 161 0.62 0.27 -8.43
N THR A 162 -0.33 -0.04 -9.31
CA THR A 162 -0.13 -0.93 -10.46
C THR A 162 0.90 -0.35 -11.44
N LEU A 163 0.76 0.91 -11.85
CA LEU A 163 1.68 1.59 -12.76
C LEU A 163 3.09 1.68 -12.16
N VAL A 164 3.19 2.12 -10.91
CA VAL A 164 4.48 2.30 -10.23
C VAL A 164 5.16 0.95 -10.01
N SER A 165 4.45 -0.06 -9.47
CA SER A 165 5.04 -1.39 -9.24
C SER A 165 5.48 -2.09 -10.53
N ALA A 166 4.73 -1.91 -11.63
CA ALA A 166 5.13 -2.42 -12.95
C ALA A 166 6.44 -1.75 -13.43
N ALA A 167 6.54 -0.43 -13.33
CA ALA A 167 7.75 0.30 -13.71
C ALA A 167 8.97 -0.09 -12.85
N LEU A 168 8.75 -0.31 -11.55
CA LEU A 168 9.79 -0.71 -10.59
C LEU A 168 10.11 -2.21 -10.61
N GLY A 169 9.44 -3.00 -11.47
CA GLY A 169 9.74 -4.42 -11.66
C GLY A 169 9.28 -5.31 -10.50
N VAL A 170 8.30 -4.85 -9.71
CA VAL A 170 7.77 -5.53 -8.51
C VAL A 170 6.24 -5.63 -8.52
N PRO A 171 5.60 -6.09 -9.63
CA PRO A 171 4.14 -6.10 -9.75
C PRO A 171 3.46 -6.99 -8.70
N ASP A 172 4.08 -8.09 -8.29
CA ASP A 172 3.55 -8.98 -7.25
C ASP A 172 3.49 -8.27 -5.89
N THR A 173 4.54 -7.52 -5.51
CA THR A 173 4.54 -6.69 -4.31
C THR A 173 3.46 -5.60 -4.38
N GLY A 174 3.26 -5.00 -5.57
CA GLY A 174 2.16 -4.05 -5.79
C GLY A 174 0.78 -4.68 -5.57
N ALA A 175 0.56 -5.88 -6.10
CA ALA A 175 -0.69 -6.61 -5.92
C ALA A 175 -0.94 -6.99 -4.45
N GLU A 176 0.12 -7.39 -3.73
CA GLU A 176 0.05 -7.67 -2.29
C GLU A 176 -0.32 -6.42 -1.48
N LEU A 177 0.26 -5.25 -1.78
CA LEU A 177 -0.09 -3.98 -1.14
C LEU A 177 -1.57 -3.63 -1.35
N ILE A 178 -2.06 -3.75 -2.59
CA ILE A 178 -3.47 -3.48 -2.93
C ILE A 178 -4.38 -4.46 -2.16
N SER A 179 -4.07 -5.76 -2.17
CA SER A 179 -4.85 -6.77 -1.45
C SER A 179 -4.90 -6.48 0.05
N GLY A 180 -3.75 -6.22 0.67
CA GLY A 180 -3.67 -5.94 2.10
C GLY A 180 -4.42 -4.66 2.51
N LEU A 181 -4.46 -3.66 1.62
CA LEU A 181 -5.27 -2.45 1.86
C LEU A 181 -6.78 -2.73 1.73
N ASN A 182 -7.19 -3.50 0.72
CA ASN A 182 -8.58 -3.93 0.55
C ASN A 182 -9.09 -4.74 1.73
N ASP A 183 -8.27 -5.63 2.30
CA ASP A 183 -8.61 -6.39 3.51
C ASP A 183 -8.85 -5.47 4.71
N LYS A 184 -8.02 -4.43 4.87
CA LYS A 184 -8.22 -3.41 5.92
C LYS A 184 -9.52 -2.64 5.73
N PHE A 185 -9.86 -2.27 4.49
CA PHE A 185 -11.14 -1.61 4.20
C PHE A 185 -12.34 -2.52 4.49
N ALA A 186 -12.27 -3.80 4.09
CA ALA A 186 -13.31 -4.77 4.38
C ALA A 186 -13.51 -4.98 5.90
N ALA A 187 -12.41 -5.09 6.65
CA ALA A 187 -12.45 -5.20 8.10
C ALA A 187 -13.08 -3.96 8.76
N ALA A 188 -12.71 -2.75 8.32
CA ALA A 188 -13.29 -1.52 8.82
C ALA A 188 -14.80 -1.43 8.52
N ALA A 189 -15.22 -1.77 7.30
CA ALA A 189 -16.63 -1.78 6.92
C ALA A 189 -17.45 -2.77 7.76
N ALA A 190 -16.91 -3.96 8.03
CA ALA A 190 -17.55 -4.95 8.90
C ALA A 190 -17.68 -4.45 10.35
N ALA A 191 -16.63 -3.82 10.89
CA ALA A 191 -16.65 -3.24 12.23
C ALA A 191 -17.73 -2.15 12.36
N ILE A 192 -17.85 -1.26 11.36
CA ILE A 192 -18.88 -0.21 11.31
C ILE A 192 -20.29 -0.83 11.27
N ARG A 193 -20.52 -1.82 10.40
CA ARG A 193 -21.82 -2.50 10.29
C ARG A 193 -22.23 -3.15 11.61
N SER A 194 -21.31 -3.88 12.25
CA SER A 194 -21.57 -4.53 13.54
C SER A 194 -21.89 -3.52 14.65
N SER A 195 -21.27 -2.35 14.61
CA SER A 195 -21.52 -1.27 15.57
C SER A 195 -22.88 -0.60 15.32
N ALA A 196 -23.28 -0.45 14.06
CA ALA A 196 -24.60 0.08 13.69
C ALA A 196 -25.74 -0.86 14.11
N GLU A 197 -25.56 -2.18 13.95
CA GLU A 197 -26.54 -3.19 14.36
C GLU A 197 -26.74 -3.22 15.88
N LYS A 198 -25.65 -3.14 16.66
CA LYS A 198 -25.70 -3.01 18.14
C LYS A 198 -26.41 -1.74 18.60
N ARG A 199 -26.40 -0.67 17.79
CA ARG A 199 -27.04 0.62 18.10
C ARG A 199 -28.51 0.68 17.67
N SER A 200 -29.00 -0.33 16.95
CA SER A 200 -30.40 -0.42 16.53
C SER A 200 -31.32 -0.69 17.73
N PRO A 201 -32.55 -0.13 17.80
CA PRO A 201 -33.32 0.01 19.04
C PRO A 201 -33.93 -1.31 19.56
N SER A 202 -33.11 -2.26 19.99
CA SER A 202 -33.52 -3.31 20.93
C SER A 202 -33.40 -2.84 22.39
N GLU A 203 -32.64 -1.76 22.65
CA GLU A 203 -32.41 -1.23 24.01
C GLU A 203 -33.38 -0.13 24.46
N HIS A 204 -34.34 0.30 23.63
CA HIS A 204 -35.39 1.28 24.05
C HIS A 204 -36.67 0.62 24.61
N SER A 205 -36.73 -0.71 24.71
CA SER A 205 -37.88 -1.42 25.29
C SER A 205 -37.67 -1.72 26.78
N ALA A 206 -37.56 -0.68 27.61
CA ALA A 206 -37.71 -0.81 29.07
C ALA A 206 -38.11 0.52 29.74
N ALA A 207 -39.16 1.18 29.23
CA ALA A 207 -39.93 2.08 30.09
C ALA A 207 -41.01 1.23 30.80
N PRO A 208 -41.03 1.15 32.15
CA PRO A 208 -42.07 0.39 32.82
C PRO A 208 -43.42 1.08 32.57
N ALA A 209 -44.36 0.33 32.01
CA ALA A 209 -45.75 0.74 31.92
C ALA A 209 -46.33 0.85 33.35
N THR A 210 -46.20 2.03 33.97
CA THR A 210 -46.97 2.34 35.17
C THR A 210 -48.42 2.44 34.77
N ALA A 211 -49.17 1.39 35.12
CA ALA A 211 -50.61 1.30 35.03
C ALA A 211 -51.27 2.58 35.57
N ARG A 212 -51.88 3.38 34.68
CA ARG A 212 -52.82 4.42 35.10
C ARG A 212 -54.18 3.74 35.33
N THR A 213 -54.33 3.19 36.52
CA THR A 213 -55.57 2.62 37.03
C THR A 213 -56.70 3.63 36.93
N SER A 214 -57.83 3.18 36.40
CA SER A 214 -59.10 3.87 36.37
C SER A 214 -59.51 4.43 37.74
N ARG A 215 -59.85 5.72 37.80
CA ARG A 215 -60.84 6.23 38.76
C ARG A 215 -61.92 7.00 38.01
N ARG A 216 -62.99 6.27 37.65
CA ARG A 216 -64.35 6.81 37.64
C ARG A 216 -64.85 6.82 39.08
N ALA A 217 -65.17 8.00 39.61
CA ALA A 217 -66.24 8.26 40.59
C ALA A 217 -66.29 9.78 40.81
N ASN A 218 -67.29 10.49 40.28
CA ASN A 218 -68.58 10.82 40.93
C ASN A 218 -68.46 11.90 42.03
N ALA A 219 -68.84 13.14 41.70
CA ALA A 219 -69.35 14.18 42.60
C ALA A 219 -70.09 15.20 41.71
N CYS A 220 -71.41 15.11 41.52
CA CYS A 220 -72.51 15.58 42.39
C CYS A 220 -72.64 17.12 42.45
N SER A 221 -73.80 17.58 41.93
CA SER A 221 -74.57 18.82 42.12
C SER A 221 -73.96 20.04 42.81
N SER A 222 -74.07 21.22 42.18
CA SER A 222 -75.16 22.19 42.40
C SER A 222 -75.12 23.32 41.37
#